data_AF-A0A7S4PZB9-F1
#
_entry.id   AF-A0A7S4PZB9-F1
#
_cell.length_a   1.000
_cell.length_b   1.000
_cell.length_c   1.000
_cell.angle_alpha   90.00
_cell.angle_beta   90.00
_cell.angle_gamma   90.00
#
_symmetry.space_group_name_H-M   'P 1'
#
loop_
_entity.id
_entity.type
_entity.pdbx_description
1 polymer ?
#
loop_
_entity_poly.entity_id
_entity_poly.type
_entity_poly.pdbx_seq_one_letter_code
_entity_poly.pdbx_strand_id
1 'polypeptide(L)'
;AVPLALTAFIFLPESPVALAGQGQHQRAREIFAEMRRMNGRPEVDIDFTPELHGPALLTTAPAQLTLRAELEVIFGRRFIGSTLALVFSSFVLNIVVTGHTYAFPLLAANVGISTLKPGLQNLVLSLTYLLVTLASVPASIFMSLRDMLVV
;
A
#
# COMPACT_ATOMS: atom_id res chain seq x y z
N ALA A 1 -9.40 -5.60 5.69
CA ALA A 1 -8.01 -5.45 6.18
C ALA A 1 -7.27 -6.79 6.24
N VAL A 2 -7.81 -7.80 6.94
CA VAL A 2 -7.20 -9.13 7.12
C VAL A 2 -6.73 -9.84 5.83
N PRO A 3 -7.53 -9.92 4.74
CA PRO A 3 -7.07 -10.60 3.53
C PRO A 3 -5.88 -9.90 2.88
N LEU A 4 -5.89 -8.56 2.84
CA LEU A 4 -4.78 -7.78 2.30
C LEU A 4 -3.51 -7.93 3.15
N ALA A 5 -3.66 -8.01 4.47
CA ALA A 5 -2.55 -8.26 5.39
C ALA A 5 -1.98 -9.68 5.23
N LEU A 6 -2.83 -10.70 5.03
CA LEU A 6 -2.40 -12.06 4.72
C LEU A 6 -1.66 -12.15 3.39
N THR A 7 -2.18 -11.49 2.34
CA THR A 7 -1.50 -11.42 1.05
C THR A 7 -0.17 -10.68 1.18
N ALA A 8 -0.13 -9.55 1.89
CA ALA A 8 1.11 -8.84 2.14
C ALA A 8 2.12 -9.69 2.90
N PHE A 9 1.68 -10.43 3.92
CA PHE A 9 2.55 -11.33 4.70
C PHE A 9 3.15 -12.47 3.86
N ILE A 10 2.41 -12.98 2.87
CA ILE A 10 2.89 -14.07 2.00
C ILE A 10 3.81 -13.54 0.88
N PHE A 11 3.53 -12.35 0.35
CA PHE A 11 4.17 -11.86 -0.87
C PHE A 11 5.22 -10.77 -0.66
N LEU A 12 5.21 -10.02 0.45
CA LEU A 12 6.28 -9.06 0.73
C LEU A 12 7.45 -9.78 1.41
N PRO A 13 8.63 -9.85 0.76
CA PRO A 13 9.83 -10.30 1.43
C PRO A 13 10.14 -9.36 2.61
N GLU A 14 10.72 -9.92 3.66
CA GLU A 14 11.14 -9.18 4.83
C GLU A 14 12.10 -8.05 4.45
N SER A 15 11.99 -6.89 5.12
CA SER A 15 12.80 -5.72 4.79
C SER A 15 14.30 -6.06 4.91
N PRO A 16 15.12 -5.82 3.86
CA PRO A 16 16.55 -6.13 3.91
C PRO A 16 17.28 -5.34 5.00
N VAL A 17 16.78 -4.16 5.38
CA VAL A 17 17.30 -3.37 6.50
C VAL A 17 17.03 -4.07 7.84
N ALA A 18 15.86 -4.67 8.02
CA ALA A 18 15.54 -5.43 9.23
C ALA A 18 16.43 -6.68 9.35
N LEU A 19 16.62 -7.41 8.24
CA LEU A 19 17.52 -8.57 8.18
C LEU A 19 18.98 -8.18 8.47
N ALA A 20 19.45 -7.05 7.93
CA ALA A 20 20.78 -6.52 8.23
C ALA A 20 20.93 -6.17 9.72
N GLY A 21 19.89 -5.61 10.35
CA GLY A 21 19.88 -5.32 11.79
C GLY A 21 19.84 -6.56 12.69
N GLN A 22 19.33 -7.68 12.20
CA GLN A 22 19.41 -8.98 12.88
C GLN A 22 20.77 -9.70 12.68
N GLY A 23 21.73 -9.08 12.00
CA GLY A 23 23.02 -9.68 11.66
C GLY A 23 22.99 -10.65 10.47
N GLN A 24 21.84 -10.80 9.78
CA GLN A 24 21.72 -11.65 8.59
C GLN A 24 22.21 -10.92 7.32
N HIS A 25 23.45 -10.42 7.35
CA HIS A 25 24.01 -9.56 6.29
C HIS A 25 24.03 -10.22 4.91
N GLN A 26 24.27 -11.53 4.84
CA GLN A 26 24.30 -12.26 3.57
C GLN A 26 22.92 -12.26 2.89
N ARG A 27 21.86 -12.55 3.64
CA ARG A 27 20.49 -12.57 3.13
C ARG A 27 20.00 -11.18 2.74
N ALA A 28 20.38 -10.16 3.52
CA ALA A 28 20.12 -8.77 3.18
C ALA A 28 20.80 -8.38 1.86
N ARG A 29 22.08 -8.76 1.65
CA ARG A 29 22.81 -8.52 0.39
C ARG A 29 22.15 -9.19 -0.81
N GLU A 30 21.64 -10.41 -0.66
CA GLU A 30 20.91 -11.11 -1.73
C GLU A 30 19.65 -10.34 -2.14
N ILE A 31 18.85 -9.89 -1.17
CA ILE A 31 17.65 -9.08 -1.44
C ILE A 31 18.02 -7.72 -2.05
N PHE A 32 19.07 -7.06 -1.56
CA PHE A 32 19.57 -5.81 -2.17
C PHE A 32 20.05 -6.02 -3.60
N ALA A 33 20.75 -7.12 -3.89
CA ALA A 33 21.18 -7.46 -5.25
C ALA A 33 19.98 -7.73 -6.17
N GLU A 34 18.95 -8.40 -5.67
CA GLU A 34 17.70 -8.62 -6.40
C GLU A 34 16.96 -7.30 -6.66
N MET A 35 16.82 -6.44 -5.65
CA MET A 35 16.25 -5.10 -5.80
C MET A 35 17.04 -4.26 -6.79
N ARG A 36 18.38 -4.31 -6.74
CA ARG A 36 19.26 -3.64 -7.70
C ARG A 36 19.01 -4.12 -9.13
N ARG A 37 18.83 -5.43 -9.30
CA ARG A 37 18.49 -6.05 -10.58
C ARG A 37 17.11 -5.62 -11.07
N MET A 38 16.09 -5.63 -10.20
CA MET A 38 14.72 -5.24 -10.55
C MET A 38 14.61 -3.75 -10.90
N ASN A 39 15.36 -2.90 -10.22
CA ASN A 39 15.38 -1.46 -10.49
C ASN A 39 16.30 -1.08 -11.67
N GLY A 40 17.09 -2.01 -12.22
CA GLY A 40 17.99 -1.73 -13.34
C GLY A 40 19.12 -0.74 -13.03
N ARG A 41 19.53 -0.66 -11.75
CA ARG A 41 20.45 0.37 -11.22
C ARG A 41 21.76 -0.24 -10.70
N PRO A 42 22.65 -0.77 -11.57
CA PRO A 42 23.86 -1.47 -11.13
C PRO A 42 24.83 -0.60 -10.32
N GLU A 43 24.74 0.72 -10.44
CA GLU A 43 25.57 1.72 -9.76
C GLU A 43 25.25 1.89 -8.27
N VAL A 44 24.10 1.40 -7.80
CA VAL A 44 23.74 1.48 -6.39
C VAL A 44 24.58 0.51 -5.58
N ASP A 45 25.27 1.04 -4.57
CA ASP A 45 26.04 0.24 -3.63
C ASP A 45 25.12 -0.67 -2.81
N ILE A 46 25.47 -1.95 -2.77
CA ILE A 46 24.74 -3.00 -2.06
C ILE A 46 25.42 -3.36 -0.73
N ASP A 47 26.61 -2.81 -0.48
CA ASP A 47 27.29 -2.97 0.80
C ASP A 47 26.66 -2.04 1.84
N PHE A 48 25.59 -2.53 2.45
CA PHE A 48 24.99 -1.89 3.61
C PHE A 48 25.95 -1.99 4.80
N THR A 49 26.82 -0.99 4.96
CA THR A 49 27.58 -0.79 6.19
C THR A 49 26.71 -0.03 7.18
N PRO A 50 26.27 -0.67 8.27
CA PRO A 50 25.44 -0.04 9.29
C PRO A 50 26.10 1.20 9.93
N GLU A 51 27.43 1.29 9.87
CA GLU A 51 28.24 2.36 10.46
C GLU A 51 28.00 3.73 9.82
N LEU A 52 27.63 3.78 8.52
CA LEU A 52 27.42 5.04 7.81
C LEU A 52 26.06 5.71 8.10
N HIS A 53 25.10 4.96 8.64
CA HIS A 53 23.74 5.47 8.91
C HIS A 53 23.56 6.01 10.35
N GLY A 54 24.67 6.22 11.06
CA GLY A 54 24.70 6.80 12.39
C GLY A 54 24.57 5.74 13.50
N PRO A 55 25.28 5.89 14.64
CA PRO A 55 25.36 4.90 15.71
C PRO A 55 24.07 4.70 16.53
N ALA A 56 22.90 5.11 16.02
CA ALA A 56 21.67 5.22 16.80
C ALA A 56 20.59 4.16 16.50
N LEU A 57 20.72 3.33 15.46
CA LEU A 57 19.59 2.47 15.03
C LEU A 57 19.76 0.96 15.24
N LEU A 58 20.94 0.48 15.64
CA LEU A 58 21.23 -0.97 15.56
C LEU A 58 21.63 -1.64 16.87
N THR A 59 21.60 -0.93 18.00
CA THR A 59 22.02 -1.49 19.29
C THR A 59 21.13 -1.18 20.48
N THR A 60 19.95 -0.63 20.26
CA THR A 60 18.95 -0.49 21.33
C THR A 60 17.74 -1.35 20.99
N ALA A 61 17.36 -2.22 21.94
CA ALA A 61 16.06 -2.90 22.00
C ALA A 61 14.97 -2.04 21.39
N PRO A 62 13.98 -2.60 20.63
CA PRO A 62 13.06 -1.86 19.77
C PRO A 62 12.61 -0.61 20.51
N ALA A 63 13.27 0.51 20.21
CA ALA A 63 13.00 1.75 20.90
C ALA A 63 11.59 2.04 20.43
N GLN A 64 10.61 1.84 21.33
CA GLN A 64 9.21 2.03 21.00
C GLN A 64 9.13 3.44 20.44
N LEU A 65 9.01 3.54 19.11
CA LEU A 65 8.90 4.81 18.47
C LEU A 65 7.65 5.41 19.07
N THR A 66 7.82 6.53 19.75
CA THR A 66 6.65 7.22 20.29
C THR A 66 5.72 7.50 19.12
N LEU A 67 4.40 7.32 19.30
CA LEU A 67 3.41 7.60 18.25
C LEU A 67 3.61 8.97 17.60
N ARG A 68 4.16 9.93 18.37
CA ARG A 68 4.56 11.25 17.88
C ARG A 68 5.64 11.19 16.80
N ALA A 69 6.71 10.42 17.01
CA ALA A 69 7.79 10.28 16.04
C ALA A 69 7.30 9.59 14.76
N GLU A 70 6.42 8.59 14.88
CA GLU A 70 5.83 7.93 13.70
C GLU A 70 4.91 8.87 12.91
N LEU A 71 4.05 9.62 13.61
CA LEU A 71 3.20 10.62 12.97
C LEU A 71 4.03 11.73 12.31
N GLU A 72 5.15 12.14 12.92
CA GLU A 72 6.05 13.12 12.34
C GLU A 72 6.68 12.63 11.03
N VAL A 73 6.99 11.33 10.92
CA VAL A 73 7.46 10.73 9.66
C VAL A 73 6.36 10.75 8.59
N ILE A 74 5.14 10.34 8.94
CA ILE A 74 4.00 10.27 8.00
C ILE A 74 3.58 11.67 7.51
N PHE A 75 3.58 12.65 8.41
CA PHE A 75 3.22 14.05 8.13
C PHE A 75 4.44 14.95 7.84
N GLY A 76 5.60 14.36 7.62
CA GLY A 76 6.82 15.09 7.29
C GLY A 76 6.67 15.91 6.01
N ARG A 77 7.36 17.05 5.93
CA ARG A 77 7.30 17.98 4.77
C ARG A 77 7.48 17.31 3.41
N ARG A 78 8.28 16.24 3.34
CA ARG A 78 8.53 15.48 2.12
C ARG A 78 7.34 14.61 1.69
N PHE A 79 6.56 14.10 2.64
CA PHE A 79 5.47 13.14 2.40
C PHE A 79 4.08 13.76 2.51
N ILE A 80 3.95 14.99 3.00
CA ILE A 80 2.65 15.63 3.24
C ILE A 80 1.75 15.66 1.99
N GLY A 81 2.33 15.88 0.80
CA GLY A 81 1.58 15.88 -0.46
C GLY A 81 0.99 14.51 -0.78
N SER A 82 1.80 13.45 -0.72
CA SER A 82 1.32 12.08 -0.94
C SER A 82 0.34 11.62 0.13
N THR A 83 0.58 11.97 1.40
CA THR A 83 -0.30 11.61 2.51
C THR A 83 -1.66 12.30 2.37
N LEU A 84 -1.69 13.59 2.04
CA LEU A 84 -2.94 14.32 1.79
C LEU A 84 -3.70 13.76 0.58
N ALA A 85 -2.99 13.46 -0.51
CA ALA A 85 -3.61 12.85 -1.68
C ALA A 85 -4.23 11.48 -1.35
N LEU A 86 -3.54 10.66 -0.55
CA LEU A 86 -4.05 9.36 -0.11
C LEU A 86 -5.26 9.49 0.82
N VAL A 87 -5.21 10.41 1.79
CA VAL A 87 -6.34 10.69 2.71
C VAL A 87 -7.55 11.17 1.91
N PHE A 88 -7.36 12.14 1.02
CA PHE A 88 -8.44 12.67 0.18
C PHE A 88 -9.02 11.58 -0.73
N SER A 89 -8.17 10.78 -1.38
CA SER A 89 -8.62 9.67 -2.23
C SER A 89 -9.39 8.62 -1.43
N SER A 90 -8.91 8.27 -0.24
CA SER A 90 -9.59 7.33 0.66
C SER A 90 -10.95 7.88 1.12
N PHE A 91 -11.03 9.18 1.43
CA PHE A 91 -12.28 9.84 1.79
C PHE A 91 -13.29 9.83 0.64
N VAL A 92 -12.87 10.23 -0.57
CA VAL A 92 -13.72 10.21 -1.77
C VAL A 92 -14.18 8.78 -2.08
N LEU A 93 -13.28 7.79 -2.04
CA LEU A 93 -13.64 6.39 -2.26
C LEU A 93 -14.65 5.89 -1.23
N ASN A 94 -14.48 6.21 0.06
CA ASN A 94 -15.45 5.85 1.09
C ASN A 94 -16.81 6.51 0.82
N ILE A 95 -16.86 7.79 0.45
CA ILE A 95 -18.12 8.47 0.10
C ILE A 95 -18.78 7.80 -1.10
N VAL A 96 -18.04 7.48 -2.15
CA VAL A 96 -18.61 6.88 -3.37
C VAL A 96 -19.15 5.48 -3.05
N VAL A 97 -18.36 4.64 -2.39
CA VAL A 97 -18.75 3.25 -2.08
C VAL A 97 -19.88 3.20 -1.07
N THR A 98 -19.73 3.89 0.06
CA THR A 98 -20.71 3.88 1.14
C THR A 98 -21.95 4.68 0.75
N GLY A 99 -21.76 5.86 0.15
CA GLY A 99 -22.85 6.71 -0.30
C GLY A 99 -23.74 6.01 -1.32
N HIS A 100 -23.18 5.28 -2.29
CA HIS A 100 -23.99 4.49 -3.21
C HIS A 100 -24.79 3.40 -2.50
N THR A 101 -24.19 2.73 -1.51
CA THR A 101 -24.85 1.64 -0.76
C THR A 101 -26.05 2.15 0.06
N TYR A 102 -25.99 3.38 0.59
CA TYR A 102 -27.07 3.96 1.40
C TYR A 102 -28.08 4.80 0.60
N ALA A 103 -27.61 5.63 -0.34
CA ALA A 103 -28.47 6.53 -1.09
C ALA A 103 -29.36 5.76 -2.08
N PHE A 104 -28.86 4.64 -2.63
CA PHE A 104 -29.57 3.92 -3.67
C PHE A 104 -30.86 3.24 -3.19
N PRO A 105 -30.90 2.50 -2.05
CA PRO A 105 -32.15 1.99 -1.50
C PRO A 105 -33.15 3.09 -1.16
N LEU A 106 -32.67 4.23 -0.64
CA LEU A 106 -33.51 5.37 -0.26
C LEU A 106 -34.17 6.02 -1.49
N LEU A 107 -33.43 6.14 -2.59
CA LEU A 107 -33.96 6.65 -3.86
C LEU A 107 -34.89 5.62 -4.52
N ALA A 108 -34.51 4.34 -4.53
CA ALA A 108 -35.31 3.27 -5.14
C ALA A 108 -36.68 3.11 -4.47
N ALA A 109 -36.74 3.27 -3.13
CA ALA A 109 -37.98 3.22 -2.37
C ALA A 109 -38.94 4.38 -2.73
N ASN A 110 -38.40 5.57 -3.01
CA ASN A 110 -39.21 6.76 -3.26
C ASN A 110 -39.64 6.93 -4.73
N VAL A 111 -38.89 6.35 -5.67
CA VAL A 111 -39.08 6.67 -7.09
C VAL A 111 -40.00 5.65 -7.80
N GLY A 112 -40.27 4.46 -7.26
CA GLY A 112 -41.20 3.49 -7.89
C GLY A 112 -40.79 2.97 -9.29
N ILE A 113 -39.65 3.42 -9.83
CA ILE A 113 -39.19 3.14 -11.21
C ILE A 113 -38.32 1.87 -11.28
N SER A 114 -37.84 1.32 -10.18
CA SER A 114 -37.01 0.11 -10.23
C SER A 114 -37.86 -1.17 -10.26
N THR A 115 -37.97 -1.77 -11.44
CA THR A 115 -38.56 -3.11 -11.66
C THR A 115 -37.72 -4.26 -11.10
N LEU A 116 -36.47 -4.00 -10.71
CA LEU A 116 -35.56 -4.99 -10.13
C LEU A 116 -35.66 -5.01 -8.61
N LYS A 117 -35.72 -6.22 -8.03
CA LYS A 117 -35.65 -6.42 -6.57
C LYS A 117 -34.32 -5.84 -6.04
N PRO A 118 -34.32 -5.14 -4.89
CA PRO A 118 -33.11 -4.52 -4.33
C PRO A 118 -31.90 -5.46 -4.19
N GLY A 119 -32.15 -6.75 -3.90
CA GLY A 119 -31.10 -7.77 -3.83
C GLY A 119 -30.36 -8.00 -5.15
N LEU A 120 -31.07 -7.97 -6.30
CA LEU A 120 -30.45 -8.13 -7.61
C LEU A 120 -29.62 -6.90 -7.98
N GLN A 121 -30.07 -5.70 -7.60
CA GLN A 121 -29.32 -4.48 -7.83
C GLN A 121 -27.99 -4.47 -7.06
N ASN A 122 -28.02 -4.87 -5.79
CA ASN A 122 -26.79 -5.04 -4.99
C ASN A 122 -25.86 -6.11 -5.59
N LEU A 123 -26.41 -7.20 -6.14
CA LEU A 123 -25.61 -8.25 -6.79
C LEU A 123 -24.90 -7.73 -8.04
N VAL A 124 -25.61 -7.01 -8.92
CA VAL A 124 -25.03 -6.39 -10.14
C VAL A 124 -23.94 -5.39 -9.77
N LEU A 125 -24.17 -4.57 -8.75
CA LEU A 125 -23.18 -3.60 -8.27
C LEU A 125 -21.93 -4.31 -7.71
N SER A 126 -22.12 -5.37 -6.92
CA SER A 126 -21.03 -6.17 -6.35
C SER A 126 -20.19 -6.83 -7.45
N LEU A 127 -20.84 -7.36 -8.49
CA LEU A 127 -20.17 -7.91 -9.67
C LEU A 127 -19.40 -6.83 -10.42
N THR A 128 -19.97 -5.64 -10.58
CA THR A 128 -19.31 -4.52 -11.24
C THR A 128 -18.04 -4.11 -10.48
N TYR A 129 -18.12 -3.97 -9.16
CA TYR A 129 -16.95 -3.67 -8.32
C TYR A 129 -15.90 -4.77 -8.35
N LEU A 130 -16.32 -6.03 -8.35
CA LEU A 130 -15.40 -7.17 -8.46
C LEU A 130 -14.62 -7.10 -9.78
N LEU A 131 -15.29 -6.85 -10.90
CA LEU A 131 -14.65 -6.72 -12.21
C LEU A 131 -13.69 -5.53 -12.28
N VAL A 132 -14.11 -4.37 -11.76
CA VAL A 132 -13.25 -3.17 -11.70
C VAL A 132 -12.00 -3.46 -10.86
N THR A 133 -12.15 -4.16 -9.72
CA THR A 133 -11.03 -4.52 -8.85
C THR A 133 -10.08 -5.51 -9.53
N LEU A 134 -10.62 -6.52 -10.22
CA LEU A 134 -9.85 -7.50 -10.98
C LEU A 134 -9.06 -6.86 -12.13
N ALA A 135 -9.57 -5.77 -12.72
CA ALA A 135 -8.86 -5.02 -13.75
C ALA A 135 -7.85 -4.02 -13.18
N SER A 136 -8.21 -3.32 -12.10
CA SER A 136 -7.39 -2.23 -11.53
C SER A 136 -6.17 -2.74 -10.77
N VAL A 137 -6.26 -3.89 -10.08
CA VAL A 137 -5.12 -4.45 -9.33
C VAL A 137 -3.95 -4.80 -10.28
N PRO A 138 -4.15 -5.58 -11.36
CA PRO A 138 -3.09 -5.82 -12.34
C PRO A 138 -2.58 -4.52 -12.96
N ALA A 139 -3.47 -3.63 -13.38
CA ALA A 139 -3.08 -2.35 -13.98
C ALA A 139 -2.18 -1.52 -13.06
N SER A 140 -2.50 -1.45 -11.76
CA SER A 140 -1.69 -0.75 -10.76
C SER A 140 -0.34 -1.40 -10.55
N ILE A 141 -0.26 -2.74 -10.57
CA ILE A 141 1.02 -3.47 -10.48
C ILE A 141 1.88 -3.15 -11.71
N PHE A 142 1.31 -3.20 -12.92
CA PHE A 142 2.03 -2.89 -14.15
C PHE A 142 2.48 -1.42 -14.23
N MET A 143 1.69 -0.46 -13.75
CA MET A 143 2.08 0.95 -13.72
C MET A 143 3.18 1.22 -12.70
N SER A 144 3.10 0.65 -11.49
CA SER A 144 4.15 0.79 -10.48
C SER A 144 5.49 0.23 -10.98
N LEU A 145 5.48 -0.84 -11.76
CA LEU A 145 6.68 -1.40 -12.38
C LEU A 145 7.24 -0.48 -13.48
N ARG A 146 6.35 0.17 -14.24
CA ARG A 146 6.76 1.07 -15.33
C ARG A 146 7.32 2.39 -14.82
N ASP A 147 6.72 2.99 -13.80
CA ASP A 147 7.21 4.24 -13.23
C ASP A 147 8.53 4.04 -12.46
N MET A 148 8.79 2.84 -11.93
CA MET A 148 10.10 2.45 -11.41
C MET A 148 11.18 2.28 -12.51
N LEU A 149 10.79 2.00 -13.76
CA LEU A 149 11.72 1.82 -14.89
C LEU A 149 12.12 3.13 -15.58
N VAL A 150 11.44 4.25 -15.30
CA VAL A 150 11.66 5.54 -16.01
C VAL A 150 12.55 6.52 -15.22
N VAL A 151 12.92 6.19 -13.97
CA VAL A 151 13.90 6.98 -13.22
C VAL A 151 15.28 6.38 -13.42
#